data_AF-A0A819X590-F1
#
_entry.id   AF-A0A819X590-F1
#
_cell.length_a   1.000
_cell.length_b   1.000
_cell.length_c   1.000
_cell.angle_alpha   90.00
_cell.angle_beta   90.00
_cell.angle_gamma   90.00
#
_symmetry.space_group_name_H-M   'P 1'
#
loop_
_entity.id
_entity.type
_entity.pdbx_description
1 polymer ?
#
loop_
_entity_poly.entity_id
_entity_poly.type
_entity_poly.pdbx_seq_one_letter_code
_entity_poly.pdbx_strand_id
1 'polypeptide(L)'
;MFNEIEFRKDSQDCYLSRPCIHMDCIKWVKRDSYLSVDSHGLKAVRKAKLHYNSIEINPEHMRRLAVEQSQTLSNDSVSYVVAKYYLYMKYVHTFIFALGTIIPMSPDDVLRKG
;
A
#
# COMPACT_ATOMS: atom_id res chain seq x y z
N MET A 1 19.54 2.67 5.64
CA MET A 1 18.69 2.46 4.44
C MET A 1 19.37 2.89 3.15
N PHE A 2 19.80 4.16 2.99
CA PHE A 2 20.42 4.59 1.72
C PHE A 2 21.63 3.74 1.29
N ASN A 3 22.57 3.49 2.20
CA ASN A 3 23.79 2.72 1.86
C ASN A 3 23.52 1.24 1.52
N GLU A 4 22.35 0.71 1.88
CA GLU A 4 22.01 -0.72 1.66
C GLU A 4 21.08 -0.91 0.46
N ILE A 5 20.09 -0.03 0.30
CA ILE A 5 19.00 -0.20 -0.69
C ILE A 5 18.63 1.11 -1.43
N GLU A 6 19.43 2.17 -1.29
CA GLU A 6 19.30 3.45 -2.00
C GLU A 6 18.02 4.27 -1.75
N PHE A 7 17.18 3.89 -0.80
CA PHE A 7 16.04 4.71 -0.39
C PHE A 7 16.46 5.86 0.54
N ARG A 8 15.95 7.06 0.25
CA ARG A 8 16.06 8.26 1.09
C ARG A 8 14.70 8.92 1.27
N LYS A 9 14.55 9.59 2.40
CA LYS A 9 13.37 10.39 2.72
C LYS A 9 13.50 11.77 2.07
N ASP A 10 12.45 12.25 1.42
CA ASP A 10 12.39 13.59 0.84
C ASP A 10 11.81 14.62 1.84
N SER A 11 11.63 15.87 1.39
CA SER A 11 11.04 16.96 2.19
C SER A 11 9.53 16.80 2.42
N GLN A 12 8.86 15.87 1.74
CA GLN A 12 7.43 15.57 1.85
C GLN A 12 7.16 14.30 2.65
N ASP A 13 8.14 13.85 3.45
CA ASP A 13 8.07 12.64 4.27
C ASP A 13 7.95 11.33 3.46
N CYS A 14 8.23 11.36 2.15
CA CYS A 14 8.15 10.20 1.27
C CYS A 14 9.52 9.53 1.12
N TYR A 15 9.53 8.19 1.14
CA TYR A 15 10.73 7.42 0.81
C TYR A 15 10.81 7.18 -0.70
N LEU A 16 11.90 7.62 -1.31
CA LEU A 16 12.15 7.54 -2.75
C LEU A 16 13.51 6.89 -3.00
N SER A 17 13.66 6.22 -4.14
CA SER A 17 14.90 5.60 -4.59
C SER A 17 15.04 5.79 -6.10
N ARG A 18 16.27 5.86 -6.60
CA ARG A 18 16.54 5.98 -8.04
C ARG A 18 16.29 4.66 -8.80
N PRO A 19 16.75 3.49 -8.33
CA PRO A 19 16.50 2.22 -9.00
C PRO A 19 15.11 1.62 -8.76
N CYS A 20 14.35 2.09 -7.77
CA CYS A 20 13.08 1.49 -7.38
C CYS A 20 12.02 2.54 -7.03
N ILE A 21 10.84 2.41 -7.65
CA ILE A 21 9.69 3.28 -7.43
C ILE A 21 8.94 2.84 -6.18
N HIS A 22 8.67 3.77 -5.27
CA HIS A 22 7.89 3.48 -4.07
C HIS A 22 6.38 3.66 -4.34
N MET A 23 5.71 2.58 -4.72
CA MET A 23 4.28 2.57 -5.04
C MET A 23 3.40 2.49 -3.78
N ASP A 24 3.29 3.61 -3.06
CA ASP A 24 2.38 3.73 -1.91
C ASP A 24 0.92 3.75 -2.35
N CYS A 25 0.27 2.59 -2.26
CA CYS A 25 -1.11 2.41 -2.67
C CYS A 25 -2.10 3.31 -1.92
N ILE A 26 -1.76 3.84 -0.73
CA ILE A 26 -2.66 4.76 -0.01
C ILE A 26 -2.83 6.09 -0.74
N LYS A 27 -1.82 6.52 -1.51
CA LYS A 27 -1.88 7.75 -2.33
C LYS A 27 -2.92 7.58 -3.44
N TRP A 28 -2.87 6.44 -4.14
CA TRP A 28 -3.89 6.08 -5.12
C TRP A 28 -5.28 5.91 -4.47
N VAL A 29 -5.37 5.28 -3.29
CA VAL A 29 -6.65 5.16 -2.57
C VAL A 29 -7.27 6.53 -2.31
N LYS A 30 -6.50 7.47 -1.77
CA LYS A 30 -7.00 8.80 -1.43
C LYS A 30 -7.41 9.62 -2.64
N ARG A 31 -6.65 9.52 -3.74
CA ARG A 31 -6.83 10.39 -4.92
C ARG A 31 -7.78 9.80 -5.96
N ASP A 32 -7.64 8.50 -6.26
CA ASP A 32 -8.19 7.89 -7.48
C ASP A 32 -9.18 6.74 -7.21
N SER A 33 -9.35 6.29 -5.95
CA SER A 33 -10.20 5.12 -5.69
C SER A 33 -11.70 5.41 -5.70
N TYR A 34 -12.08 6.70 -5.59
CA TYR A 34 -13.45 7.19 -5.39
C TYR A 34 -14.15 6.64 -4.12
N LEU A 35 -13.40 6.07 -3.18
CA LEU A 35 -13.93 5.67 -1.88
C LEU A 35 -14.12 6.88 -0.96
N SER A 36 -15.15 6.83 -0.12
CA SER A 36 -15.33 7.79 0.97
C SER A 36 -14.13 7.77 1.91
N VAL A 37 -13.84 8.90 2.56
CA VAL A 37 -12.69 9.05 3.47
C VAL A 37 -12.70 7.99 4.57
N ASP A 38 -13.87 7.67 5.12
CA ASP A 38 -14.05 6.63 6.14
C ASP A 38 -13.69 5.21 5.64
N SER A 39 -13.65 5.03 4.31
CA SER A 39 -13.34 3.77 3.65
C SER A 39 -11.89 3.67 3.15
N HIS A 40 -11.01 4.62 3.51
CA HIS A 40 -9.60 4.59 3.10
C HIS A 40 -8.74 3.62 3.91
N GLY A 41 -9.29 3.07 5.01
CA GLY A 41 -8.64 2.02 5.79
C GLY A 41 -8.48 0.72 5.00
N LEU A 42 -7.36 0.03 5.20
CA LEU A 42 -7.01 -1.15 4.41
C LEU A 42 -8.10 -2.23 4.43
N LYS A 43 -8.78 -2.46 5.57
CA LYS A 43 -9.93 -3.39 5.63
C LYS A 43 -11.06 -3.00 4.67
N ALA A 44 -11.47 -1.73 4.68
CA ALA A 44 -12.53 -1.23 3.82
C ALA A 44 -12.12 -1.29 2.34
N VAL A 45 -10.88 -0.90 2.02
CA VAL A 45 -10.31 -0.98 0.66
C VAL A 45 -10.29 -2.43 0.16
N ARG A 46 -9.84 -3.39 0.97
CA ARG A 46 -9.83 -4.83 0.61
C ARG A 46 -11.23 -5.35 0.32
N LYS A 47 -12.21 -4.99 1.16
CA LYS A 47 -13.60 -5.38 0.95
C LYS A 47 -14.18 -4.77 -0.32
N ALA A 48 -13.93 -3.48 -0.56
CA ALA A 48 -14.51 -2.74 -1.67
C ALA A 48 -13.86 -3.05 -3.03
N LYS A 49 -12.53 -3.22 -3.07
CA LYS A 49 -11.77 -3.41 -4.32
C LYS A 49 -11.40 -4.87 -4.58
N LEU A 50 -11.19 -5.69 -3.55
CA LEU A 50 -10.75 -7.08 -3.72
C LEU A 50 -11.85 -8.10 -3.39
N HIS A 51 -13.02 -7.65 -2.93
CA HIS A 51 -14.11 -8.51 -2.47
C HIS A 51 -13.68 -9.55 -1.43
N TYR A 52 -12.68 -9.17 -0.61
CA TYR A 52 -12.08 -10.04 0.39
C TYR A 52 -12.20 -9.41 1.78
N ASN A 53 -12.73 -10.17 2.73
CA ASN A 53 -12.94 -9.74 4.11
C ASN A 53 -12.27 -10.74 5.06
N SER A 54 -11.01 -10.48 5.43
CA SER A 54 -10.34 -11.26 6.46
C SER A 54 -10.72 -10.79 7.86
N ILE A 55 -10.54 -11.68 8.83
CA ILE A 55 -10.41 -11.27 10.23
C ILE A 55 -9.20 -10.34 10.34
N GLU A 56 -9.30 -9.33 11.18
CA GLU A 56 -8.27 -8.33 11.44
C GLU A 56 -7.94 -8.38 12.93
N ILE A 57 -6.65 -8.50 13.24
CA ILE A 57 -6.18 -8.53 14.62
C ILE A 57 -6.12 -7.09 15.15
N ASN A 58 -6.70 -6.87 16.33
CA ASN A 58 -6.54 -5.59 17.03
C ASN A 58 -5.05 -5.36 17.35
N PRO A 59 -4.46 -4.20 16.98
CA PRO A 59 -3.07 -3.87 17.28
C PRO A 59 -2.66 -4.11 18.73
N GLU A 60 -3.55 -3.85 19.69
CA GLU A 60 -3.29 -4.05 21.12
C GLU A 60 -3.02 -5.53 21.49
N HIS A 61 -3.54 -6.46 20.69
CA HIS A 61 -3.34 -7.90 20.89
C HIS A 61 -2.11 -8.44 20.16
N MET A 62 -1.55 -7.71 19.19
CA MET A 62 -0.48 -8.24 18.33
C MET A 62 0.74 -8.71 19.14
N ARG A 63 1.17 -7.95 20.16
CA ARG A 63 2.32 -8.33 20.99
C ARG A 63 2.07 -9.62 21.76
N ARG A 64 0.89 -9.77 22.36
CA ARG A 64 0.50 -10.97 23.11
C ARG A 64 0.44 -12.18 22.17
N LEU A 65 -0.24 -12.01 21.02
CA LEU A 65 -0.39 -13.06 20.01
C LEU A 65 0.93 -13.48 19.37
N ALA A 66 1.95 -12.60 19.32
CA ALA A 66 3.27 -12.97 18.82
C ALA A 66 3.90 -14.10 19.64
N VAL A 67 3.66 -14.14 20.95
CA VAL A 67 4.17 -15.18 21.86
C VAL A 67 3.20 -16.35 21.97
N GLU A 68 1.92 -16.07 22.17
CA GLU A 68 0.91 -17.09 22.49
C GLU A 68 0.37 -17.81 21.25
N GLN A 69 0.25 -17.13 20.11
CA GLN A 69 -0.46 -17.59 18.92
C GLN A 69 0.19 -17.08 17.62
N SER A 70 1.49 -17.36 17.45
CA SER A 70 2.29 -16.86 16.32
C SER A 70 1.72 -17.25 14.94
N GLN A 71 1.08 -18.41 14.81
CA GLN A 71 0.42 -18.83 13.58
C GLN A 71 -0.76 -17.92 13.22
N THR A 72 -1.56 -17.50 14.19
CA THR A 72 -2.69 -16.59 13.97
C THR A 72 -2.20 -15.22 13.52
N LEU A 73 -1.16 -14.69 14.18
CA LEU A 73 -0.57 -13.40 13.83
C LEU A 73 0.09 -13.43 12.44
N SER A 74 0.79 -14.51 12.11
CA SER A 74 1.42 -14.66 10.78
C SER A 74 0.39 -14.79 9.66
N ASN A 75 -0.71 -15.52 9.88
CA ASN A 75 -1.80 -15.63 8.90
C ASN A 75 -2.43 -14.25 8.60
N ASP A 76 -2.68 -13.44 9.64
CA ASP A 76 -3.17 -12.07 9.47
C ASP A 76 -2.17 -11.17 8.72
N SER A 77 -0.89 -11.25 9.09
CA SER A 77 0.21 -10.53 8.41
C SER A 77 0.29 -10.87 6.91
N VAL A 78 0.29 -12.17 6.55
CA VAL A 78 0.33 -12.62 5.16
C VAL A 78 -0.92 -12.18 4.40
N SER A 79 -2.10 -12.25 5.03
CA SER A 79 -3.36 -11.75 4.46
C SER A 79 -3.28 -10.27 4.06
N TYR A 80 -2.63 -9.43 4.87
CA TYR A 80 -2.37 -8.04 4.50
C TYR A 80 -1.42 -7.90 3.31
N VAL A 81 -0.31 -8.65 3.29
CA VAL A 81 0.67 -8.58 2.20
C VAL A 81 0.05 -9.01 0.87
N VAL A 82 -0.67 -10.14 0.87
CA VAL A 82 -1.38 -10.66 -0.31
C VAL A 82 -2.36 -9.63 -0.84
N ALA A 83 -3.13 -9.01 0.05
CA ALA A 83 -4.09 -8.00 -0.36
C ALA A 83 -3.43 -6.71 -0.88
N LYS A 84 -2.33 -6.24 -0.27
CA LYS A 84 -1.58 -5.09 -0.79
C LYS A 84 -1.01 -5.38 -2.18
N TYR A 85 -0.43 -6.58 -2.37
CA TYR A 85 0.09 -7.01 -3.66
C TYR A 85 -1.00 -7.03 -4.73
N TYR A 86 -2.17 -7.63 -4.45
CA TYR A 86 -3.25 -7.68 -5.43
C TYR A 86 -3.93 -6.32 -5.64
N LEU A 87 -4.02 -5.47 -4.63
CA LEU A 87 -4.48 -4.09 -4.80
C LEU A 87 -3.55 -3.35 -5.77
N TYR A 88 -2.23 -3.44 -5.54
CA TYR A 88 -1.23 -2.85 -6.43
C TYR A 88 -1.36 -3.40 -7.85
N MET A 89 -1.31 -4.71 -8.04
CA MET A 89 -1.27 -5.33 -9.37
C MET A 89 -2.57 -5.12 -10.15
N LYS A 90 -3.74 -5.18 -9.50
CA LYS A 90 -5.04 -5.09 -10.20
C LYS A 90 -5.50 -3.66 -10.45
N TYR A 91 -5.14 -2.71 -9.58
CA TYR A 91 -5.70 -1.36 -9.64
C TYR A 91 -4.65 -0.27 -9.83
N VAL A 92 -3.47 -0.38 -9.23
CA VAL A 92 -2.50 0.73 -9.19
C VAL A 92 -1.48 0.64 -10.31
N HIS A 93 -0.90 -0.55 -10.56
CA HIS A 93 0.22 -0.73 -11.48
C HIS A 93 -0.12 -0.23 -12.89
N THR A 94 -1.08 -0.88 -13.56
CA THR A 94 -1.47 -0.51 -14.92
C THR A 94 -1.98 0.93 -14.99
N PHE A 95 -2.69 1.40 -13.97
CA PHE A 95 -3.22 2.76 -13.93
C PHE A 95 -2.12 3.82 -13.93
N ILE A 96 -1.17 3.73 -12.99
CA ILE A 96 -0.08 4.71 -12.86
C ILE A 96 0.86 4.66 -14.06
N PHE A 97 1.22 3.46 -14.54
CA PHE A 97 2.10 3.35 -15.70
C PHE A 97 1.42 3.77 -17.00
N ALA A 98 0.11 3.50 -17.18
CA ALA A 98 -0.63 4.00 -18.33
C ALA A 98 -0.72 5.54 -18.32
N LEU A 99 -1.01 6.16 -17.17
CA LEU A 99 -0.98 7.62 -17.04
C LEU A 99 0.42 8.19 -17.33
N GLY A 100 1.48 7.50 -16.91
CA GLY A 100 2.86 7.87 -17.21
C GLY A 100 3.23 7.83 -18.70
N THR A 101 2.41 7.23 -19.58
CA THR A 101 2.63 7.28 -21.03
C THR A 101 2.22 8.62 -21.66
N ILE A 102 1.37 9.40 -20.97
CA ILE A 102 0.84 10.68 -21.45
C ILE A 102 1.24 11.87 -20.57
N ILE A 103 1.58 11.63 -19.29
CA ILE A 103 2.06 12.66 -18.36
C ILE A 103 3.59 12.60 -18.31
N PRO A 104 4.31 13.70 -18.63
CA PRO A 104 5.78 13.73 -18.63
C PRO A 104 6.33 13.88 -17.20
N MET A 105 6.06 12.92 -16.34
CA MET A 105 6.49 12.87 -14.95
C MET A 105 6.97 11.46 -14.58
N SER A 106 7.78 11.34 -13.53
CA SER A 106 8.15 10.03 -13.00
C SER A 106 6.92 9.29 -12.47
N PRO A 107 6.91 7.95 -12.42
CA PRO A 107 5.78 7.22 -11.83
C PRO A 107 5.51 7.58 -10.36
N ASP A 108 6.57 7.91 -9.60
CA ASP A 108 6.44 8.43 -8.24
C ASP A 108 5.65 9.74 -8.18
N ASP A 109 5.91 10.65 -9.13
CA ASP A 109 5.21 11.91 -9.27
C ASP A 109 3.78 11.72 -9.78
N VAL A 110 3.56 10.86 -10.78
CA VAL A 110 2.22 10.52 -11.30
C VAL A 110 1.34 9.95 -10.19
N LEU A 111 1.89 9.21 -9.23
CA LEU A 111 1.15 8.69 -8.08
C LEU A 111 0.86 9.75 -7.00
N ARG A 112 1.73 10.74 -6.83
CA ARG A 112 1.70 11.65 -5.66
C ARG A 112 1.22 13.07 -5.94
N LYS A 113 1.41 13.57 -7.15
CA LYS A 113 1.02 14.94 -7.55
C LYS A 113 -0.45 14.95 -7.97
N GLY A 114 -1.21 15.93 -7.47
CA GLY A 114 -2.66 16.04 -7.66
C GLY A 114 -3.33 16.37 -6.34
#